data_AF-A0A5X7KCF6-F1
#
_entry.id   AF-A0A5X7KCF6-F1
#
_cell.length_a   1.000
_cell.length_b   1.000
_cell.length_c   1.000
_cell.angle_alpha   90.00
_cell.angle_beta   90.00
_cell.angle_gamma   90.00
#
_symmetry.space_group_name_H-M   'P 1'
#
loop_
_entity.id
_entity.type
_entity.pdbx_description
1 polymer ?
#
loop_
_entity_poly.entity_id
_entity_poly.type
_entity_poly.pdbx_seq_one_letter_code
_entity_poly.pdbx_strand_id
1 'polypeptide(L)' 'GEREATLKIARTMLQNGIDRNTVMKMTGLTEDDLAQIRH' A
#
# COMPACT_ATOMS: atom_id res chain seq x y z
N GLY A 1 14.76 -0.20 -2.13
CA GLY A 1 14.49 0.16 -3.54
C GLY A 1 13.17 0.91 -3.66
N GLU A 2 12.84 1.49 -4.81
CA GLU A 2 11.61 2.28 -5.04
C GLU A 2 10.34 1.60 -4.51
N ARG A 3 10.21 0.29 -4.75
CA ARG A 3 9.07 -0.54 -4.33
C ARG A 3 8.91 -0.65 -2.82
N GLU A 4 10.03 -0.63 -2.09
CA GLU A 4 10.06 -0.72 -0.63
C GLU A 4 9.56 0.58 0.03
N ALA A 5 9.88 1.74 -0.56
CA ALA A 5 9.34 3.02 -0.14
C ALA A 5 7.82 3.09 -0.38
N THR A 6 7.37 2.62 -1.54
CA THR A 6 5.95 2.56 -1.90
C THR A 6 5.14 1.66 -0.94
N LEU A 7 5.67 0.48 -0.57
CA LEU A 7 5.04 -0.41 0.41
C LEU A 7 4.95 0.23 1.81
N LYS A 8 5.99 0.97 2.24
CA LYS A 8 6.00 1.69 3.52
C LYS A 8 4.92 2.78 3.57
N ILE A 9 4.76 3.51 2.47
CA ILE A 9 3.72 4.53 2.32
C ILE A 9 2.33 3.87 2.34
N ALA A 10 2.13 2.81 1.55
CA ALA A 10 0.87 2.07 1.50
C ALA A 10 0.46 1.52 2.88
N ARG A 11 1.41 0.95 3.63
CA ARG A 11 1.19 0.49 5.02
C ARG A 11 0.73 1.62 5.93
N THR A 12 1.41 2.77 5.85
CA THR A 12 1.09 3.95 6.67
C THR A 12 -0.29 4.50 6.30
N MET A 13 -0.64 4.55 5.01
CA MET A 13 -1.97 4.96 4.55
C MET A 13 -3.06 4.04 5.09
N LEU A 14 -2.89 2.72 4.98
CA LEU A 14 -3.84 1.74 5.54
C LEU A 14 -3.99 1.88 7.06
N GLN A 15 -2.89 2.10 7.78
CA GLN A 15 -2.91 2.35 9.24
C GLN A 15 -3.65 3.63 9.62
N ASN A 16 -3.61 4.65 8.77
CA ASN A 16 -4.37 5.90 8.95
C ASN A 16 -5.85 5.77 8.53
N GLY A 17 -6.31 4.58 8.17
CA GLY A 17 -7.70 4.33 7.78
C GLY A 17 -8.01 4.71 6.33
N ILE A 18 -6.98 4.91 5.48
CA ILE A 18 -7.20 5.11 4.05
C ILE A 18 -7.65 3.79 3.42
N ASP A 19 -8.71 3.88 2.62
CA ASP A 19 -9.28 2.74 1.93
C ASP A 19 -8.28 2.08 0.96
N ARG A 20 -8.35 0.75 0.86
CA ARG A 20 -7.44 -0.07 0.06
C ARG A 20 -7.46 0.32 -1.43
N ASN A 21 -8.61 0.70 -1.97
CA ASN A 21 -8.76 1.14 -3.36
C ASN A 21 -8.04 2.48 -3.61
N THR A 22 -8.13 3.40 -2.65
CA THR A 22 -7.41 4.68 -2.69
C THR A 22 -5.91 4.47 -2.63
N VAL A 23 -5.45 3.58 -1.74
CA VAL A 23 -4.03 3.21 -1.64
C VAL A 23 -3.53 2.66 -2.98
N MET A 24 -4.22 1.67 -3.56
CA MET A 24 -3.85 1.09 -4.87
C MET A 24 -3.74 2.15 -5.97
N LYS A 25 -4.68 3.11 -6.04
CA LYS A 25 -4.62 4.20 -7.02
C LYS A 25 -3.45 5.15 -6.80
N MET A 26 -3.13 5.50 -5.56
CA MET A 26 -2.06 6.45 -5.24
C MET A 26 -0.67 5.84 -5.39
N THR A 27 -0.52 4.57 -5.01
CA THR A 27 0.78 3.90 -4.97
C THR A 27 1.03 3.07 -6.23
N GLY A 28 0.02 2.89 -7.09
CA GLY A 28 0.09 2.00 -8.25
C GLY A 28 0.25 0.53 -7.87
N LEU A 29 0.03 0.19 -6.60
CA LEU A 29 0.19 -1.16 -6.09
C LEU A 29 -1.05 -1.99 -6.42
N THR A 30 -0.82 -3.27 -6.70
CA THR A 30 -1.92 -4.21 -6.89
C THR A 30 -2.44 -4.73 -5.57
N GLU A 31 -3.58 -5.40 -5.61
CA GLU A 31 -4.16 -6.00 -4.40
C GLU A 31 -3.22 -7.07 -3.80
N ASP A 32 -2.44 -7.75 -4.66
CA ASP A 32 -1.44 -8.74 -4.29
C ASP A 32 -0.25 -8.09 -3.56
N ASP A 33 0.25 -6.95 -4.07
CA ASP A 33 1.28 -6.16 -3.39
C ASP A 33 0.79 -5.69 -2.00
N LEU A 34 -0.47 -5.30 -1.89
CA LEU A 34 -1.06 -4.93 -0.60
C LEU A 34 -1.31 -6.13 0.32
N ALA A 35 -1.54 -7.32 -0.23
CA ALA A 35 -1.68 -8.54 0.57
C ALA A 35 -0.36 -8.88 1.28
N GLN A 36 0.78 -8.63 0.63
CA GLN A 36 2.11 -8.80 1.23
C GLN A 36 2.37 -7.85 2.43
N ILE A 37 1.64 -6.73 2.53
CA ILE A 37 1.77 -5.79 3.67
C ILE A 37 1.07 -6.31 4.93
N ARG A 38 0.06 -7.20 4.79
CA ARG A 38 -0.70 -7.77 5.92
C ARG A 38 -0.08 -9.03 6.52
N HIS A 39 1.02 -9.54 5.94
CA HIS A 39 1.73 -10.73 6.40
C HIS A 39 3.01 -10.40 7.20
#